data_AF-A0A9D7WXL6-F1
#
_entry.id   AF-A0A9D7WXL6-F1
#
_cell.length_a   1.000
_cell.length_b   1.000
_cell.length_c   1.000
_cell.angle_alpha   90.00
_cell.angle_beta   90.00
_cell.angle_gamma   90.00
#
_symmetry.space_group_name_H-M   'P 1'
#
loop_
_entity.id
_entity.type
_entity.pdbx_description
1 polymer ?
#
loop_
_entity_poly.entity_id
_entity_poly.type
_entity_poly.pdbx_seq_one_letter_code
_entity_poly.pdbx_strand_id
1 'polypeptide(L)'
;MPIVYAIIDILFVIFHTALILFNLFGWIWKKTRKANLITLLLTGASWFILGIFYGIGYCPMTDWHWEVLEKLGKSGLPNSYITYLIHRLTGLTSNEQWVDAITVGLFFLALSISLYMNLFRKRNRR
;
A
#
# COMPACT_ATOMS: atom_id res chain seq x y z
N MET A 1 -16.37 16.02 18.24
CA MET A 1 -16.07 15.37 16.95
C MET A 1 -14.60 14.92 16.72
N PRO A 2 -13.65 14.88 17.68
CA PRO A 2 -12.29 14.38 17.38
C PRO A 2 -12.15 12.84 17.47
N ILE A 3 -12.99 12.17 18.27
CA ILE A 3 -12.86 10.73 18.55
C ILE A 3 -13.09 9.88 17.29
N VAL A 4 -14.11 10.22 16.48
CA VAL A 4 -14.43 9.47 15.26
C VAL A 4 -13.27 9.51 14.26
N TYR A 5 -12.69 10.70 14.02
CA TYR A 5 -11.54 10.82 13.12
C TYR A 5 -10.30 10.09 13.65
N ALA A 6 -10.07 10.08 14.98
CA ALA A 6 -8.98 9.32 15.57
C ALA A 6 -9.14 7.80 15.38
N ILE A 7 -10.37 7.28 15.49
CA ILE A 7 -10.66 5.87 15.18
C ILE A 7 -10.36 5.59 13.70
N ILE A 8 -10.79 6.49 12.80
CA ILE A 8 -10.57 6.34 11.37
C ILE A 8 -9.07 6.38 11.01
N ASP A 9 -8.28 7.28 11.61
CA ASP A 9 -6.81 7.33 11.47
C ASP A 9 -6.18 5.97 11.85
N ILE A 10 -6.50 5.44 13.03
CA ILE A 10 -5.98 4.14 13.47
C ILE A 10 -6.41 3.02 12.51
N LEU A 11 -7.67 3.02 12.07
CA LEU A 11 -8.17 2.04 11.10
C LEU A 11 -7.39 2.11 9.79
N PHE A 12 -7.10 3.30 9.26
CA PHE A 12 -6.31 3.45 8.04
C PHE A 12 -4.88 2.99 8.22
N VAL A 13 -4.23 3.31 9.34
CA VAL A 13 -2.86 2.84 9.62
C VAL A 13 -2.82 1.31 9.67
N ILE A 14 -3.75 0.68 10.39
CA ILE A 14 -3.83 -0.79 10.49
C ILE A 14 -4.13 -1.40 9.12
N PHE A 15 -5.13 -0.88 8.42
CA PHE A 15 -5.56 -1.37 7.11
C PHE A 15 -4.43 -1.31 6.09
N HIS A 16 -3.76 -0.16 5.95
CA HIS A 16 -2.68 -0.03 4.98
C HIS A 16 -1.47 -0.88 5.36
N THR A 17 -1.10 -0.94 6.64
CA THR A 17 0.00 -1.80 7.09
C THR A 17 -0.30 -3.27 6.78
N ALA A 18 -1.52 -3.72 7.06
CA ALA A 18 -1.96 -5.08 6.74
C ALA A 18 -1.98 -5.32 5.21
N LEU A 19 -2.44 -4.35 4.42
CA LEU A 19 -2.46 -4.44 2.95
C LEU A 19 -1.05 -4.53 2.36
N ILE A 20 -0.10 -3.74 2.87
CA ILE A 20 1.31 -3.78 2.46
C ILE A 20 1.89 -5.16 2.76
N LEU A 21 1.76 -5.65 4.00
CA LEU A 21 2.24 -6.97 4.38
C LEU A 21 1.58 -8.08 3.56
N PHE A 22 0.28 -7.96 3.30
CA PHE A 22 -0.45 -8.91 2.47
C PHE A 22 0.01 -8.87 1.01
N ASN A 23 0.30 -7.70 0.45
CA ASN A 23 0.85 -7.59 -0.91
C ASN A 23 2.24 -8.21 -0.99
N LEU A 24 3.11 -7.97 0.01
CA LEU A 24 4.48 -8.49 0.04
C LEU A 24 4.58 -9.99 0.31
N PHE A 25 3.69 -10.57 1.13
CA PHE A 25 3.83 -11.96 1.60
C PHE A 25 2.62 -12.85 1.30
N GLY A 26 1.50 -12.30 0.83
CA GLY A 26 0.26 -13.03 0.59
C GLY A 26 0.34 -14.10 -0.51
N TRP A 27 1.38 -14.09 -1.35
CA TRP A 27 1.65 -15.12 -2.35
C TRP A 27 2.21 -16.44 -1.76
N ILE A 28 2.71 -16.43 -0.52
CA ILE A 28 3.30 -17.61 0.13
C ILE A 28 2.26 -18.73 0.26
N TRP A 29 1.09 -18.42 0.82
CA TRP A 29 0.01 -19.38 1.03
C TRP A 29 -0.78 -19.68 -0.24
N LYS A 30 -1.00 -20.98 -0.53
CA LYS A 30 -1.75 -21.42 -1.73
C LYS A 30 -3.18 -20.86 -1.79
N LYS A 31 -3.84 -20.73 -0.63
CA LYS A 31 -5.23 -20.24 -0.55
C LYS A 31 -5.33 -18.73 -0.85
N THR A 32 -4.33 -17.95 -0.47
CA THR A 32 -4.35 -16.48 -0.57
C THR A 32 -3.74 -15.95 -1.87
N ARG A 33 -3.04 -16.78 -2.66
CA ARG A 33 -2.38 -16.37 -3.92
C ARG A 33 -3.25 -15.60 -4.91
N LYS A 34 -4.49 -16.05 -5.12
CA LYS A 34 -5.41 -15.34 -6.03
C LYS A 34 -5.81 -13.99 -5.45
N ALA A 35 -6.13 -13.94 -4.16
CA ALA A 35 -6.47 -12.71 -3.47
C ALA A 35 -5.29 -11.72 -3.48
N ASN A 36 -4.07 -12.19 -3.20
CA ASN A 36 -2.85 -11.38 -3.27
C ASN A 36 -2.59 -10.82 -4.67
N LEU A 37 -2.80 -11.62 -5.73
CA LEU A 37 -2.68 -11.10 -7.09
C LEU A 37 -3.74 -10.02 -7.37
N ILE A 38 -4.99 -10.23 -6.96
CA ILE A 38 -6.06 -9.23 -7.12
C ILE A 38 -5.69 -7.94 -6.38
N THR A 39 -5.22 -8.01 -5.13
CA THR A 39 -4.85 -6.82 -4.36
C THR A 39 -3.66 -6.09 -4.96
N LEU A 40 -2.65 -6.81 -5.46
CA LEU A 40 -1.52 -6.21 -6.18
C LEU A 40 -1.97 -5.51 -7.46
N LEU A 41 -2.87 -6.13 -8.24
CA LEU A 41 -3.41 -5.53 -9.45
C LEU A 41 -4.27 -4.30 -9.14
N LEU A 42 -5.09 -4.33 -8.09
CA LEU A 42 -5.86 -3.16 -7.65
C LEU A 42 -4.95 -2.04 -7.16
N THR A 43 -3.88 -2.38 -6.42
CA THR A 43 -2.88 -1.40 -5.96
C THR A 43 -2.17 -0.75 -7.16
N GLY A 44 -1.70 -1.56 -8.10
CA GLY A 44 -1.08 -1.07 -9.33
C GLY A 44 -2.06 -0.26 -10.19
N ALA A 45 -3.32 -0.69 -10.30
CA ALA A 45 -4.35 0.07 -10.99
C ALA A 45 -4.55 1.44 -10.36
N SER A 46 -4.61 1.56 -9.03
CA SER A 46 -4.66 2.86 -8.37
C SER A 46 -3.43 3.71 -8.70
N TRP A 47 -2.23 3.15 -8.56
CA TRP A 47 -0.99 3.92 -8.75
C TRP A 47 -0.75 4.38 -10.19
N PHE A 48 -1.11 3.55 -11.17
CA PHE A 48 -0.80 3.80 -12.58
C PHE A 48 -2.01 4.29 -13.37
N ILE A 49 -3.21 3.75 -13.16
CA ILE A 49 -4.41 4.17 -13.90
C ILE A 49 -4.97 5.44 -13.30
N LEU A 50 -5.27 5.45 -11.99
CA LEU A 50 -5.71 6.69 -11.33
C LEU A 50 -4.56 7.70 -11.26
N GLY A 51 -3.33 7.23 -11.14
CA GLY A 51 -2.16 8.11 -11.15
C GLY A 51 -1.92 8.88 -12.44
N ILE A 52 -2.50 8.47 -13.58
CA ILE A 52 -2.50 9.30 -14.81
C ILE A 52 -3.30 10.59 -14.60
N PHE A 53 -4.35 10.55 -13.78
CA PHE A 53 -5.22 11.71 -13.51
C PHE A 53 -4.78 12.50 -12.28
N TYR A 54 -4.33 11.81 -11.22
CA TYR A 54 -4.08 12.40 -9.90
C TYR A 54 -2.60 12.44 -9.49
N GLY A 55 -1.70 11.82 -10.27
CA GLY A 55 -0.26 11.72 -9.99
C GLY A 55 0.20 10.26 -9.78
N ILE A 56 1.35 9.90 -10.35
CA ILE A 56 1.89 8.53 -10.26
C ILE A 56 2.08 8.14 -8.79
N GLY A 57 1.55 6.96 -8.41
CA GLY A 57 1.56 6.48 -7.03
C GLY A 57 0.31 6.86 -6.22
N TYR A 58 -0.67 7.53 -6.84
CA TYR A 58 -1.92 7.89 -6.18
C TYR A 58 -2.70 6.66 -5.68
N CYS A 59 -3.22 6.76 -4.46
CA CYS A 59 -4.10 5.77 -3.84
C CYS A 59 -5.30 6.46 -3.19
N PRO A 60 -6.55 6.12 -3.55
CA PRO A 60 -7.72 6.81 -3.00
C PRO A 60 -7.87 6.61 -1.48
N MET A 61 -7.39 5.49 -0.93
CA MET A 61 -7.40 5.26 0.52
C MET A 61 -6.37 6.14 1.25
N THR A 62 -5.25 6.44 0.61
CA THR A 62 -4.25 7.37 1.13
C THR A 62 -4.79 8.79 1.13
N ASP A 63 -5.42 9.20 0.03
CA ASP A 63 -6.01 10.53 -0.11
C ASP A 63 -7.09 10.78 0.95
N TRP A 64 -8.00 9.83 1.12
CA TRP A 64 -9.01 9.92 2.18
C TRP A 64 -8.40 9.94 3.58
N HIS A 65 -7.31 9.19 3.80
CA HIS A 65 -6.62 9.26 5.09
C HIS A 65 -5.96 10.62 5.33
N TRP A 66 -5.46 11.29 4.29
CA TRP A 66 -4.94 12.64 4.41
C TRP A 66 -6.01 13.65 4.84
N GLU A 67 -7.21 13.57 4.25
CA GLU A 67 -8.35 14.40 4.69
C GLU A 67 -8.69 14.18 6.17
N VAL A 68 -8.67 12.92 6.62
CA VAL A 68 -8.92 12.58 8.04
C VAL A 68 -7.86 13.19 8.95
N LEU A 69 -6.59 13.13 8.54
CA LEU A 69 -5.47 13.71 9.30
C LEU A 69 -5.53 15.23 9.33
N GLU A 70 -5.94 15.87 8.24
CA GLU A 70 -6.17 17.31 8.17
C GLU A 70 -7.30 17.73 9.12
N LYS A 71 -8.41 16.97 9.17
CA LYS A 71 -9.51 17.17 10.14
C LYS A 71 -9.07 16.99 11.60
N LEU A 72 -8.00 16.22 11.84
CA LEU A 72 -7.35 16.09 13.15
C LEU A 72 -6.30 17.18 13.44
N GLY A 73 -6.13 18.15 12.53
CA GLY A 73 -5.18 19.25 12.67
C GLY A 73 -3.73 18.85 12.42
N LYS A 74 -3.47 17.74 11.71
CA LYS A 74 -2.12 17.33 11.32
C LYS A 74 -1.71 18.05 10.03
N SER A 75 -0.62 18.81 10.10
CA SER A 75 -0.01 19.52 8.96
C SER A 75 1.44 19.09 8.76
N GLY A 76 2.01 19.38 7.58
CA GLY A 76 3.41 19.04 7.27
C GLY A 76 3.64 17.54 7.08
N LEU A 77 2.64 16.84 6.54
CA LEU A 77 2.71 15.42 6.25
C LEU A 77 3.65 15.19 5.04
N PRO A 78 4.44 14.11 5.03
CA PRO A 78 5.31 13.79 3.91
C PRO A 78 4.48 13.47 2.66
N ASN A 79 5.05 13.69 1.48
CA ASN A 79 4.33 13.41 0.23
C ASN A 79 4.11 11.91 0.03
N SER A 80 5.04 11.09 0.52
CA SER A 80 4.96 9.64 0.46
C SER A 80 4.25 9.06 1.68
N TYR A 81 3.19 8.29 1.44
CA TYR A 81 2.44 7.62 2.49
C TYR A 81 3.27 6.56 3.24
N ILE A 82 4.20 5.90 2.56
CA ILE A 82 5.10 4.93 3.20
C ILE A 82 6.06 5.65 4.14
N THR A 83 6.58 6.82 3.75
CA THR A 83 7.39 7.66 4.64
C THR A 83 6.59 8.10 5.86
N TYR A 84 5.31 8.46 5.69
CA TYR A 84 4.41 8.73 6.82
C TYR A 84 4.24 7.52 7.73
N LEU A 85 3.99 6.32 7.19
CA LEU A 85 3.86 5.11 8.00
C LEU A 85 5.15 4.79 8.76
N ILE A 86 6.31 4.89 8.11
CA ILE A 86 7.62 4.68 8.77
C ILE A 86 7.76 5.67 9.93
N HIS A 87 7.56 6.96 9.67
CA HIS A 87 7.66 7.99 10.70
C HIS A 87 6.64 7.79 11.82
N ARG A 88 5.38 7.44 11.50
CA ARG A 88 4.30 7.18 12.47
C ARG A 88 4.59 5.98 13.37
N LEU A 89 5.16 4.90 12.82
CA LEU A 89 5.39 3.64 13.54
C LEU A 89 6.73 3.61 14.27
N THR A 90 7.76 4.25 13.72
CA THR A 90 9.14 4.17 14.24
C THR A 90 9.69 5.49 14.78
N GLY A 91 9.07 6.62 14.44
CA GLY A 91 9.60 7.95 14.73
C GLY A 91 10.75 8.39 13.82
N LEU A 92 11.18 7.57 12.86
CA LEU A 92 12.32 7.86 12.00
C LEU A 92 11.91 8.70 10.78
N THR A 93 12.71 9.72 10.47
CA THR A 93 12.61 10.45 9.20
C THR A 93 13.41 9.71 8.14
N SER A 94 12.77 9.41 7.02
CA SER A 94 13.39 8.70 5.89
C SER A 94 13.38 9.58 4.65
N ASN A 95 14.39 9.43 3.80
CA ASN A 95 14.43 10.12 2.53
C ASN A 95 13.34 9.55 1.61
N GLU A 96 12.36 10.38 1.25
CA GLU A 96 11.19 9.99 0.45
C GLU A 96 11.57 9.32 -0.87
N GLN A 97 12.60 9.82 -1.57
CA GLN A 97 13.01 9.29 -2.86
C GLN A 97 13.49 7.83 -2.75
N TRP A 98 14.24 7.50 -1.70
CA TRP A 98 14.70 6.14 -1.47
C TRP A 98 13.55 5.22 -1.03
N VAL A 99 12.66 5.72 -0.17
CA VAL A 99 11.47 4.97 0.28
C VAL A 99 10.57 4.63 -0.90
N ASP A 100 10.31 5.57 -1.79
CA ASP A 100 9.47 5.37 -2.96
C ASP A 100 10.11 4.39 -3.95
N ALA A 101 11.41 4.53 -4.22
CA ALA A 101 12.14 3.60 -5.08
C ALA A 101 12.10 2.16 -4.54
N ILE A 102 12.31 1.97 -3.24
CA ILE A 102 12.23 0.66 -2.58
C ILE A 102 10.79 0.12 -2.65
N THR A 103 9.80 0.97 -2.40
CA THR A 103 8.39 0.57 -2.41
C THR A 103 7.97 0.08 -3.79
N VAL A 104 8.29 0.84 -4.84
CA VAL A 104 8.02 0.45 -6.23
C VAL A 104 8.77 -0.84 -6.61
N GLY A 105 10.05 -0.95 -6.24
CA GLY A 105 10.85 -2.15 -6.48
C GLY A 105 10.26 -3.40 -5.82
N LEU A 106 9.89 -3.30 -4.53
CA LEU A 106 9.25 -4.40 -3.79
C LEU A 106 7.87 -4.74 -4.34
N PHE A 107 7.09 -3.75 -4.78
CA PHE A 107 5.80 -3.97 -5.42
C PHE A 107 5.95 -4.81 -6.70
N PHE A 108 6.86 -4.44 -7.60
CA PHE A 108 7.10 -5.19 -8.84
C PHE A 108 7.68 -6.58 -8.58
N LEU A 109 8.55 -6.73 -7.59
CA LEU A 109 9.06 -8.02 -7.15
C LEU A 109 7.90 -8.93 -6.67
N ALA A 110 7.06 -8.43 -5.78
CA ALA A 110 5.91 -9.16 -5.26
C ALA A 110 4.90 -9.53 -6.36
N LEU A 111 4.62 -8.60 -7.28
CA LEU A 111 3.77 -8.84 -8.45
C LEU A 111 4.34 -9.93 -9.35
N SER A 112 5.63 -9.89 -9.65
CA SER A 112 6.31 -10.90 -10.48
C SER A 112 6.25 -12.29 -9.84
N ILE A 113 6.52 -12.40 -8.54
CA ILE A 113 6.42 -13.65 -7.79
C ILE A 113 4.96 -14.16 -7.75
N SER A 114 4.00 -13.26 -7.51
CA SER A 114 2.58 -13.61 -7.45
C SER A 114 2.06 -14.10 -8.80
N LEU A 115 2.43 -13.43 -9.90
CA LEU A 115 2.14 -13.88 -11.26
C LEU A 115 2.76 -15.25 -11.54
N TYR A 116 4.03 -15.44 -11.20
CA TYR A 116 4.70 -16.73 -11.39
C TYR A 116 4.00 -17.86 -10.64
N MET A 117 3.66 -17.64 -9.36
CA MET A 117 2.98 -18.61 -8.51
C MET A 117 1.54 -18.92 -8.95
N ASN A 118 0.84 -17.97 -9.59
CA ASN A 118 -0.54 -18.16 -10.07
C ASN A 118 -0.61 -18.75 -11.48
N LEU A 119 0.31 -18.37 -12.38
CA LEU A 119 0.30 -18.78 -13.78
C LEU A 119 1.04 -20.11 -14.01
N PHE A 120 2.28 -20.24 -13.51
CA PHE A 120 3.13 -21.39 -13.85
C PHE A 120 2.87 -22.60 -12.94
N ARG A 121 2.59 -22.40 -11.66
CA ARG A 121 2.32 -23.52 -10.73
C ARG A 121 0.97 -24.20 -10.96
N LYS A 122 0.03 -23.53 -11.63
CA LYS A 122 -1.26 -24.11 -12.04
C LYS A 122 -1.11 -25.04 -13.25
N ARG A 123 -0.11 -24.80 -14.10
CA ARG A 123 0.22 -25.63 -15.27
C ARG A 123 0.85 -26.96 -14.89
N ASN A 124 1.54 -27.04 -13.74
CA ASN A 124 2.20 -28.26 -13.26
C ASN A 124 1.29 -29.20 -12.43
N ARG A 125 -0.02 -28.95 -12.40
CA ARG A 125 -1.04 -29.73 -11.67
C ARG A 125 -2.26 -30.10 -12.53
N ARG A 126 -2.22 -29.78 -13.82
CA ARG A 126 -3.13 -30.31 -14.83
C ARG A 126 -2.35 -31.32 -15.65
#